data_AF-A0A4W4H963-F1
#
_entry.id   AF-A0A4W4H963-F1
#
_cell.length_a   1.000
_cell.length_b   1.000
_cell.length_c   1.000
_cell.angle_alpha   90.00
_cell.angle_beta   90.00
_cell.angle_gamma   90.00
#
_symmetry.space_group_name_H-M   'P 1'
#
loop_
_entity.id
_entity.type
_entity.pdbx_description
1 polymer ?
#
loop_
_entity_poly.entity_id
_entity_poly.type
_entity_poly.pdbx_seq_one_letter_code
_entity_poly.pdbx_strand_id
1 'polypeptide(L)'
;MSGSANPDGISSFEDLLANKVLRVSMWVMAFITCFGNIFVTGMRMLIHAENTLHAICIKALCCVDCLMGVYLFFVGVFDVKSRGEYNKNVHLWMECLQCRTMGFLATLSTEVSIMLLTYLMLERLLGPDLATLASIWLLGLSITAVPLLSDELFGIYYGHNGVCFPLHSDRIEKHPTKGYSMGIFLG
;
A
#
# COMPACT_ATOMS: atom_id res chain seq x y z
N MET A 1 30.50 -29.94 -18.16
CA MET A 1 30.13 -28.67 -18.82
C MET A 1 28.67 -28.40 -18.46
N SER A 2 28.42 -27.86 -17.27
CA SER A 2 28.50 -26.45 -16.86
C SER A 2 27.43 -25.58 -17.53
N GLY A 3 26.51 -25.12 -16.71
CA GLY A 3 25.38 -24.25 -17.03
C GLY A 3 24.54 -24.02 -15.77
N SER A 4 25.20 -23.62 -14.68
CA SER A 4 24.58 -23.19 -13.42
C SER A 4 23.62 -22.02 -13.69
N ALA A 5 22.33 -22.23 -13.46
CA ALA A 5 21.37 -21.16 -13.21
C ALA A 5 21.02 -21.22 -11.72
N ASN A 6 21.51 -20.24 -10.96
CA ASN A 6 21.46 -20.17 -9.51
C ASN A 6 20.04 -20.39 -8.93
N PRO A 7 19.85 -21.29 -7.94
CA PRO A 7 18.60 -21.44 -7.19
C PRO A 7 18.49 -20.53 -5.93
N ASP A 8 19.44 -19.62 -5.72
CA ASP A 8 19.73 -19.09 -4.39
C ASP A 8 18.80 -17.94 -3.93
N GLY A 9 17.92 -17.44 -4.80
CA GLY A 9 16.91 -16.42 -4.46
C GLY A 9 15.50 -16.99 -4.20
N ILE A 10 15.12 -18.05 -4.92
CA ILE A 10 13.77 -18.62 -4.89
C ILE A 10 13.59 -19.53 -3.65
N SER A 11 14.65 -20.21 -3.19
CA SER A 11 14.66 -20.96 -1.93
C SER A 11 14.67 -20.06 -0.68
N SER A 12 15.08 -18.79 -0.82
CA SER A 12 15.23 -17.84 0.30
C SER A 12 13.87 -17.28 0.77
N PHE A 13 12.90 -17.09 -0.14
CA PHE A 13 11.56 -16.53 0.15
C PHE A 13 10.53 -17.57 0.63
N GLU A 14 10.64 -18.84 0.22
CA GLU A 14 9.80 -19.95 0.72
C GLU A 14 10.07 -20.28 2.21
N ASP A 15 11.30 -20.07 2.68
CA ASP A 15 11.73 -20.28 4.07
C ASP A 15 11.58 -19.03 4.95
N LEU A 16 11.55 -17.82 4.37
CA LEU A 16 11.60 -16.56 5.15
C LEU A 16 10.31 -16.23 5.91
N LEU A 17 9.16 -16.84 5.59
CA LEU A 17 7.87 -16.59 6.26
C LEU A 17 7.00 -17.85 6.30
N ALA A 18 7.45 -18.93 6.93
CA ALA A 18 6.69 -20.17 7.17
C ALA A 18 5.35 -19.93 7.90
N ASN A 19 4.34 -19.47 7.17
CA ASN A 19 2.90 -19.25 7.38
C ASN A 19 2.38 -18.57 8.68
N LYS A 20 3.09 -18.63 9.81
CA LYS A 20 2.68 -18.02 11.08
C LYS A 20 3.35 -16.67 11.36
N VAL A 21 4.63 -16.52 11.02
CA VAL A 21 5.39 -15.30 11.34
C VAL A 21 4.83 -14.09 10.59
N LEU A 22 4.57 -14.23 9.28
CA LEU A 22 3.94 -13.17 8.48
C LEU A 22 2.55 -12.79 9.01
N ARG A 23 1.78 -13.80 9.46
CA ARG A 23 0.45 -13.54 10.03
C ARG A 23 0.57 -12.74 11.32
N VAL A 24 1.43 -13.16 12.24
CA VAL A 24 1.62 -12.45 13.51
C VAL A 24 2.12 -11.03 13.25
N SER A 25 3.09 -10.85 12.35
CA SER A 25 3.58 -9.52 12.00
C SER A 25 2.51 -8.66 11.33
N MET A 26 1.71 -9.20 10.42
CA MET A 26 0.61 -8.49 9.76
C MET A 26 -0.42 -7.98 10.78
N TRP A 27 -0.85 -8.84 11.71
CA TRP A 27 -1.79 -8.44 12.77
C TRP A 27 -1.18 -7.38 13.69
N VAL A 28 0.09 -7.55 14.08
CA VAL A 28 0.82 -6.57 14.89
C VAL A 28 0.91 -5.22 14.17
N MET A 29 1.30 -5.22 12.89
CA MET A 29 1.37 -4.01 12.07
C MET A 29 0.00 -3.35 11.91
N ALA A 30 -1.06 -4.13 11.64
CA ALA A 30 -2.42 -3.59 11.54
C ALA A 30 -2.85 -2.90 12.84
N PHE A 31 -2.59 -3.51 13.99
CA PHE A 31 -2.90 -2.90 15.28
C PHE A 31 -2.06 -1.67 15.57
N ILE A 32 -0.73 -1.73 15.38
CA ILE A 32 0.15 -0.59 15.60
C ILE A 32 -0.24 0.58 14.72
N THR A 33 -0.49 0.35 13.43
CA THR A 33 -0.86 1.39 12.47
C THR A 33 -2.22 2.00 12.80
N CYS A 34 -3.24 1.20 13.12
CA CYS A 34 -4.54 1.74 13.51
C CYS A 34 -4.47 2.50 14.85
N PHE A 35 -3.97 1.86 15.91
CA PHE A 35 -3.94 2.48 17.24
C PHE A 35 -2.99 3.68 17.29
N GLY A 36 -1.81 3.59 16.67
CA GLY A 36 -0.83 4.67 16.63
C GLY A 36 -1.38 5.91 15.95
N ASN A 37 -1.98 5.77 14.76
CA ASN A 37 -2.50 6.91 14.01
C ASN A 37 -3.76 7.51 14.65
N ILE A 38 -4.66 6.68 15.20
CA ILE A 38 -5.83 7.17 15.94
C ILE A 38 -5.39 7.92 17.20
N PHE A 39 -4.41 7.39 17.94
CA PHE A 39 -3.90 8.03 19.15
C PHE A 39 -3.23 9.37 18.83
N VAL A 40 -2.36 9.44 17.82
CA VAL A 40 -1.71 10.69 17.39
C VAL A 40 -2.75 11.72 16.95
N THR A 41 -3.76 11.30 16.19
CA THR A 41 -4.86 12.17 15.76
C THR A 41 -5.66 12.67 16.97
N GLY A 42 -6.01 11.80 17.91
CA GLY A 42 -6.76 12.15 19.12
C GLY A 42 -5.99 13.10 20.03
N MET A 43 -4.71 12.81 20.30
CA MET A 43 -3.85 13.67 21.13
C MET A 43 -3.67 15.06 20.53
N ARG A 44 -3.46 15.14 19.21
CA ARG A 44 -3.30 16.43 18.51
C ARG A 44 -4.62 17.22 18.45
N MET A 45 -5.78 16.56 18.40
CA MET A 45 -7.08 17.24 18.50
C MET A 45 -7.30 17.90 19.87
N LEU A 46 -6.75 17.32 20.94
CA LEU A 46 -6.84 17.88 22.30
C LEU A 46 -5.89 19.08 22.52
N ILE A 47 -4.79 19.15 21.77
CA ILE A 47 -3.82 20.24 21.83
C ILE A 47 -4.17 21.30 20.77
N HIS A 48 -5.03 22.24 21.15
CA HIS A 48 -5.67 23.22 20.27
C HIS A 48 -4.76 24.40 19.87
N ALA A 49 -3.53 24.16 19.38
CA ALA A 49 -2.49 25.21 19.32
C ALA A 49 -1.54 25.19 18.09
N GLU A 50 -2.00 24.88 16.88
CA GLU A 50 -1.14 24.94 15.68
C GLU A 50 -1.81 25.51 14.43
N ASN A 51 -0.97 25.97 13.49
CA ASN A 51 -1.36 26.42 12.15
C ASN A 51 -2.36 25.45 11.51
N THR A 52 -3.48 25.99 11.04
CA THR A 52 -4.60 25.22 10.49
C THR A 52 -4.18 24.28 9.36
N LEU A 53 -3.24 24.70 8.50
CA LEU A 53 -2.76 23.91 7.36
C LEU A 53 -1.88 22.73 7.80
N HIS A 54 -0.91 22.96 8.69
CA HIS A 54 -0.04 21.88 9.22
C HIS A 54 -0.87 20.80 9.94
N ALA A 55 -1.86 21.25 10.72
CA ALA A 55 -2.79 20.33 11.39
C ALA A 55 -3.65 19.54 10.39
N ILE A 56 -4.05 20.12 9.26
CA ILE A 56 -4.78 19.42 8.19
C ILE A 56 -3.89 18.37 7.52
N CYS A 57 -2.62 18.69 7.21
CA CYS A 57 -1.68 17.74 6.60
C CYS A 57 -1.43 16.54 7.48
N ILE A 58 -1.19 16.74 8.79
CA ILE A 58 -0.97 15.63 9.73
C ILE A 58 -2.22 14.77 9.84
N LYS A 59 -3.42 15.37 9.90
CA LYS A 59 -4.68 14.60 9.91
C LYS A 59 -4.87 13.80 8.62
N ALA A 60 -4.55 14.39 7.47
CA ALA A 60 -4.59 13.71 6.18
C ALA A 60 -3.62 12.52 6.13
N LEU A 61 -2.39 12.71 6.64
CA LEU A 61 -1.37 11.66 6.75
C LEU A 61 -1.86 10.49 7.62
N CYS A 62 -2.31 10.79 8.84
CA CYS A 62 -2.85 9.76 9.73
C CYS A 62 -4.07 9.05 9.12
N CYS A 63 -4.90 9.75 8.32
CA CYS A 63 -6.04 9.15 7.62
C CYS A 63 -5.58 8.13 6.58
N VAL A 64 -4.61 8.48 5.73
CA VAL A 64 -4.09 7.54 4.72
C VAL A 64 -3.34 6.38 5.37
N ASP A 65 -2.61 6.60 6.46
CA ASP A 65 -1.95 5.50 7.19
C ASP A 65 -2.99 4.60 7.89
N CYS A 66 -4.10 5.14 8.40
CA CYS A 66 -5.22 4.32 8.89
C CYS A 66 -5.81 3.44 7.78
N LEU A 67 -5.93 3.95 6.54
CA LEU A 67 -6.41 3.15 5.40
C LEU A 67 -5.49 1.96 5.13
N MET A 68 -4.17 2.11 5.27
CA MET A 68 -3.22 1.00 5.20
C MET A 68 -3.46 -0.03 6.31
N GLY A 69 -3.69 0.42 7.55
CA GLY A 69 -4.03 -0.46 8.67
C GLY A 69 -5.31 -1.28 8.42
N VAL A 70 -6.35 -0.63 7.88
CA VAL A 70 -7.60 -1.29 7.48
C VAL A 70 -7.36 -2.31 6.37
N TYR A 71 -6.56 -1.97 5.37
CA TYR A 71 -6.15 -2.91 4.31
C TYR A 71 -5.48 -4.17 4.90
N LEU A 72 -4.47 -4.00 5.78
CA LEU A 72 -3.78 -5.12 6.42
C LEU A 72 -4.72 -5.97 7.27
N PHE A 73 -5.70 -5.36 7.93
CA PHE A 73 -6.70 -6.07 8.70
C PHE A 73 -7.59 -6.95 7.80
N PHE A 74 -8.07 -6.42 6.68
CA PHE A 74 -8.89 -7.19 5.73
C PHE A 74 -8.12 -8.36 5.12
N VAL A 75 -6.87 -8.14 4.70
CA VAL A 75 -5.99 -9.20 4.20
C VAL A 75 -5.77 -10.27 5.26
N GLY A 76 -5.51 -9.86 6.52
CA GLY A 76 -5.33 -10.79 7.64
C GLY A 76 -6.56 -11.62 7.97
N VAL A 77 -7.75 -11.04 7.89
CA VAL A 77 -9.03 -11.76 8.06
C VAL A 77 -9.24 -12.76 6.93
N PHE A 78 -8.96 -12.37 5.69
CA PHE A 78 -9.07 -13.26 4.54
C PHE A 78 -8.08 -14.44 4.63
N ASP A 79 -6.84 -14.17 5.05
CA ASP A 79 -5.81 -15.18 5.29
C ASP A 79 -6.25 -16.21 6.35
N VAL A 80 -6.91 -15.77 7.43
CA VAL A 80 -7.48 -16.68 8.45
C VAL A 80 -8.62 -17.52 7.87
N LYS A 81 -9.51 -16.91 7.09
CA LYS A 81 -10.71 -17.56 6.53
C LYS A 81 -10.38 -18.61 5.46
N SER A 82 -9.31 -18.40 4.69
CA SER A 82 -8.92 -19.27 3.57
C SER A 82 -8.15 -20.54 3.98
N ARG A 83 -8.01 -20.82 5.28
CA ARG A 83 -7.20 -21.92 5.83
C ARG A 83 -7.60 -23.36 5.45
N GLY A 84 -8.82 -23.57 4.94
CA GLY A 84 -9.31 -24.91 4.56
C GLY A 84 -9.24 -25.22 3.06
N GLU A 85 -9.32 -24.18 2.21
CA GLU A 85 -9.44 -24.29 0.74
C GLU A 85 -8.65 -23.17 0.03
N TYR A 86 -7.45 -22.86 0.52
CA TYR A 86 -6.61 -21.75 0.04
C TYR A 86 -6.47 -21.75 -1.49
N ASN A 87 -6.21 -22.92 -2.10
CA ASN A 87 -5.96 -23.02 -3.53
C ASN A 87 -7.20 -22.72 -4.40
N LYS A 88 -8.43 -22.87 -3.89
CA LYS A 88 -9.65 -22.52 -4.61
C LYS A 88 -10.10 -21.09 -4.31
N ASN A 89 -9.98 -20.68 -3.05
CA ASN A 89 -10.39 -19.35 -2.60
C ASN A 89 -9.48 -18.23 -3.08
N VAL A 90 -8.17 -18.50 -3.26
CA VAL A 90 -7.22 -17.47 -3.66
C VAL A 90 -7.49 -16.96 -5.07
N HIS A 91 -7.84 -17.84 -6.02
CA HIS A 91 -8.19 -17.45 -7.38
C HIS A 91 -9.47 -16.61 -7.42
N LEU A 92 -10.51 -17.05 -6.71
CA LEU A 92 -11.76 -16.30 -6.61
C LEU A 92 -11.54 -14.93 -5.96
N TRP A 93 -10.70 -14.85 -4.94
CA TRP A 93 -10.36 -13.60 -4.27
C TRP A 93 -9.58 -12.64 -5.15
N MET A 94 -8.60 -13.13 -5.89
CA MET A 94 -7.80 -12.35 -6.84
C MET A 94 -8.64 -11.76 -7.97
N GLU A 95 -9.72 -12.45 -8.37
CA GLU A 95 -10.70 -11.95 -9.35
C GLU A 95 -11.78 -11.05 -8.73
N CYS A 96 -11.90 -11.00 -7.41
CA CYS A 96 -12.92 -10.19 -6.74
C CYS A 96 -12.59 -8.68 -6.82
N LEU A 97 -13.64 -7.88 -7.02
CA LEU A 97 -13.56 -6.42 -6.92
C LEU A 97 -13.05 -5.94 -5.55
N GLN A 98 -13.28 -6.72 -4.50
CA GLN A 98 -12.76 -6.44 -3.15
C GLN A 98 -11.23 -6.43 -3.11
N CYS A 99 -10.58 -7.40 -3.74
CA CYS A 99 -9.12 -7.45 -3.84
C CYS A 99 -8.60 -6.24 -4.63
N ARG A 100 -9.24 -5.92 -5.77
CA ARG A 100 -8.87 -4.77 -6.60
C ARG A 100 -8.98 -3.43 -5.88
N THR A 101 -10.06 -3.23 -5.13
CA THR A 101 -10.27 -2.01 -4.33
C THR A 101 -9.31 -1.93 -3.14
N MET A 102 -8.99 -3.05 -2.51
CA MET A 102 -7.98 -3.13 -1.45
C MET A 102 -6.58 -2.77 -1.96
N GLY A 103 -6.19 -3.29 -3.13
CA GLY A 103 -4.92 -2.94 -3.76
C GLY A 103 -4.83 -1.47 -4.13
N PHE A 104 -5.90 -0.93 -4.72
CA PHE A 104 -6.01 0.51 -5.01
C PHE A 104 -5.85 1.36 -3.74
N LEU A 105 -6.56 1.01 -2.65
CA LEU A 105 -6.48 1.72 -1.38
C LEU A 105 -5.07 1.66 -0.77
N ALA A 106 -4.43 0.48 -0.81
CA ALA A 106 -3.09 0.29 -0.28
C ALA A 106 -2.06 1.11 -1.06
N THR A 107 -2.11 1.08 -2.39
CA THR A 107 -1.21 1.88 -3.24
C THR A 107 -1.45 3.38 -3.09
N LEU A 108 -2.71 3.82 -3.05
CA LEU A 108 -3.05 5.24 -2.85
C LEU A 108 -2.53 5.72 -1.49
N SER A 109 -2.70 4.89 -0.46
CA SER A 109 -2.21 5.19 0.89
C SER A 109 -0.68 5.36 0.92
N THR A 110 0.09 4.43 0.33
CA THR A 110 1.57 4.54 0.32
C THR A 110 2.07 5.76 -0.43
N GLU A 111 1.51 6.02 -1.62
CA GLU A 111 1.92 7.13 -2.48
C GLU A 111 1.63 8.48 -1.82
N VAL A 112 0.38 8.67 -1.39
CA VAL A 112 -0.04 9.91 -0.74
C VAL A 112 0.70 10.13 0.58
N SER A 113 1.00 9.06 1.34
CA SER A 113 1.80 9.16 2.58
C SER A 113 3.23 9.63 2.31
N ILE A 114 3.93 9.09 1.29
CA ILE A 114 5.28 9.54 0.90
C ILE A 114 5.26 11.01 0.45
N MET A 115 4.27 11.39 -0.37
CA MET A 115 4.13 12.77 -0.84
C MET A 115 3.82 13.74 0.30
N LEU A 116 2.94 13.36 1.24
CA LEU A 116 2.62 14.17 2.41
C LEU A 116 3.82 14.31 3.35
N LEU A 117 4.57 13.23 3.61
CA LEU A 117 5.79 13.30 4.42
C LEU A 117 6.83 14.22 3.78
N THR A 118 7.00 14.14 2.47
CA THR A 118 7.90 15.02 1.71
C THR A 118 7.42 16.49 1.78
N TYR A 119 6.11 16.72 1.66
CA TYR A 119 5.52 18.05 1.81
C TYR A 119 5.72 18.62 3.22
N LEU A 120 5.49 17.83 4.28
CA LEU A 120 5.71 18.25 5.68
C LEU A 120 7.17 18.67 5.92
N MET A 121 8.13 18.00 5.25
CA MET A 121 9.54 18.37 5.29
C MET A 121 9.81 19.69 4.55
N LEU A 122 9.19 19.89 3.38
CA LEU A 122 9.35 21.09 2.54
C LEU A 122 8.65 22.34 3.10
N GLU A 123 7.44 22.21 3.62
CA GLU A 123 6.67 23.35 4.15
C GLU A 123 7.40 24.00 5.34
N ARG A 124 8.20 23.21 6.08
CA ARG A 124 9.02 23.72 7.18
C ARG A 124 10.13 24.65 6.70
N LEU A 125 10.52 24.56 5.42
CA LEU A 125 11.52 25.41 4.78
C LEU A 125 10.91 26.54 3.95
N LEU A 126 9.87 26.25 3.17
CA LEU A 126 9.30 27.15 2.15
C LEU A 126 8.00 27.82 2.58
N GLY A 127 7.37 27.36 3.65
CA GLY A 127 6.06 27.80 4.11
C GLY A 127 4.91 26.92 3.60
N PRO A 128 3.75 26.95 4.28
CA PRO A 128 2.61 26.10 3.95
C PRO A 128 1.83 26.61 2.73
N ASP A 129 1.53 25.73 1.77
CA ASP A 129 0.75 26.02 0.57
C ASP A 129 -0.37 24.99 0.33
N LEU A 130 -1.61 25.48 0.23
CA LEU A 130 -2.81 24.67 0.03
C LEU A 130 -2.90 24.12 -1.41
N ALA A 131 -2.38 24.86 -2.40
CA ALA A 131 -2.41 24.43 -3.79
C ALA A 131 -1.55 23.18 -3.99
N THR A 132 -0.37 23.17 -3.38
CA THR A 132 0.51 21.99 -3.35
C THR A 132 -0.17 20.81 -2.68
N LEU A 133 -0.85 20.99 -1.53
CA LEU A 133 -1.59 19.91 -0.87
C LEU A 133 -2.69 19.33 -1.78
N ALA A 134 -3.48 20.18 -2.43
CA ALA A 134 -4.50 19.74 -3.37
C ALA A 134 -3.91 18.99 -4.58
N SER A 135 -2.76 19.45 -5.09
CA SER A 135 -2.06 18.77 -6.19
C SER A 135 -1.56 17.39 -5.81
N ILE A 136 -1.08 17.19 -4.57
CA ILE A 136 -0.64 15.87 -4.08
C ILE A 136 -1.80 14.88 -4.11
N TRP A 137 -2.98 15.29 -3.63
CA TRP A 137 -4.18 14.45 -3.67
C TRP A 137 -4.61 14.12 -5.10
N LEU A 138 -4.62 15.11 -5.99
CA LEU A 138 -4.97 14.89 -7.39
C LEU A 138 -3.97 13.98 -8.09
N LEU A 139 -2.67 14.15 -7.84
CA LEU A 139 -1.62 13.34 -8.43
C LEU A 139 -1.69 11.90 -7.92
N GLY A 140 -1.79 11.68 -6.61
CA GLY A 140 -1.91 10.34 -6.03
C GLY A 140 -3.17 9.60 -6.53
N LEU A 141 -4.30 10.29 -6.63
CA LEU A 141 -5.52 9.73 -7.25
C LEU A 141 -5.33 9.43 -8.74
N SER A 142 -4.68 10.33 -9.48
CA SER A 142 -4.44 10.14 -10.91
C SER A 142 -3.53 8.94 -11.16
N ILE A 143 -2.42 8.84 -10.42
CA ILE A 143 -1.50 7.71 -10.49
C ILE A 143 -2.28 6.44 -10.20
N THR A 144 -2.89 6.30 -9.02
CA THR A 144 -3.58 5.05 -8.64
C THR A 144 -4.82 4.70 -9.49
N ALA A 145 -5.47 5.68 -10.12
CA ALA A 145 -6.61 5.42 -11.00
C ALA A 145 -6.19 4.89 -12.38
N VAL A 146 -4.97 5.17 -12.85
CA VAL A 146 -4.49 4.74 -14.18
C VAL A 146 -4.58 3.22 -14.37
N PRO A 147 -4.08 2.36 -13.45
CA PRO A 147 -4.20 0.89 -13.57
C PRO A 147 -5.63 0.39 -13.38
N LEU A 148 -6.51 1.20 -12.79
CA LEU A 148 -7.92 0.88 -12.60
C LEU A 148 -8.75 1.15 -13.86
N LEU A 149 -8.43 2.20 -14.61
CA LEU A 149 -9.18 2.62 -15.80
C LEU A 149 -8.70 1.91 -17.08
N SER A 150 -7.51 1.32 -17.05
CA SER A 150 -6.88 0.68 -18.21
C SER A 150 -6.85 -0.85 -18.08
N ASP A 151 -8.02 -1.45 -17.80
CA ASP A 151 -8.21 -2.90 -17.75
C ASP A 151 -7.67 -3.62 -19.01
N GLU A 152 -7.82 -3.00 -20.18
CA GLU A 152 -7.35 -3.52 -21.47
C GLU A 152 -5.81 -3.55 -21.60
N LEU A 153 -5.09 -2.67 -20.91
CA LEU A 153 -3.62 -2.54 -21.04
C LEU A 153 -2.86 -3.23 -19.90
N PHE A 154 -3.44 -3.25 -18.69
CA PHE A 154 -2.78 -3.75 -17.47
C PHE A 154 -3.38 -5.05 -16.91
N GLY A 155 -4.54 -5.51 -17.39
CA GLY A 155 -5.21 -6.69 -16.83
C GLY A 155 -5.50 -6.56 -15.33
N ILE A 156 -5.52 -7.68 -14.59
CA ILE A 156 -5.77 -7.71 -13.14
C ILE A 156 -4.52 -7.25 -12.36
N TYR A 157 -4.14 -5.97 -12.50
CA TYR A 157 -2.93 -5.38 -11.90
C TYR A 157 -2.88 -5.53 -10.37
N TYR A 158 -3.98 -5.18 -9.68
CA TYR A 158 -4.10 -5.26 -8.23
C TYR A 158 -4.44 -6.67 -7.69
N GLY A 159 -4.74 -7.63 -8.57
CA GLY A 159 -5.11 -9.01 -8.19
C GLY A 159 -4.12 -10.05 -8.66
N HIS A 160 -2.90 -9.66 -9.03
CA HIS A 160 -1.87 -10.60 -9.49
C HIS A 160 -1.28 -11.47 -8.35
N ASN A 161 -1.43 -11.02 -7.09
CA ASN A 161 -0.96 -11.73 -5.90
C ASN A 161 -2.11 -11.95 -4.90
N GLY A 162 -2.03 -12.99 -4.05
CA GLY A 162 -3.04 -13.26 -3.00
C GLY A 162 -3.18 -12.17 -1.93
N VAL A 163 -2.24 -11.22 -1.89
CA VAL A 163 -2.20 -10.06 -0.98
C VAL A 163 -2.78 -8.80 -1.64
N CYS A 164 -3.18 -8.88 -2.92
CA CYS A 164 -3.78 -7.80 -3.68
C CYS A 164 -2.93 -6.53 -3.78
N PHE A 165 -1.61 -6.67 -3.62
CA PHE A 165 -0.67 -5.56 -3.62
C PHE A 165 0.23 -5.67 -4.86
N PRO A 166 0.48 -4.56 -5.58
CA PRO A 166 1.39 -4.54 -6.72
C PRO A 166 2.83 -4.53 -6.21
N LEU A 167 3.26 -5.63 -5.59
CA LEU A 167 4.65 -5.84 -5.20
C LEU A 167 5.46 -6.17 -6.46
N HIS A 168 6.64 -5.59 -6.60
CA HIS A 168 7.58 -5.86 -7.70
C HIS A 168 7.95 -7.35 -7.72
N SER A 169 7.24 -8.13 -8.53
CA SER A 169 7.48 -9.57 -8.68
C SER A 169 8.14 -9.77 -10.04
N ASP A 170 9.44 -10.09 -9.99
CA ASP A 170 10.38 -10.20 -11.12
C ASP A 170 9.93 -11.16 -12.25
N ARG A 171 8.81 -11.87 -12.11
CA ARG A 171 8.47 -12.99 -13.00
C ARG A 171 7.46 -12.75 -14.11
N ILE A 172 6.60 -11.73 -14.11
CA ILE A 172 5.60 -11.56 -15.19
C ILE A 172 5.17 -10.08 -15.35
N GLU A 173 6.06 -9.18 -15.79
CA GLU A 173 5.64 -7.85 -16.24
C GLU A 173 5.90 -7.65 -17.74
N LYS A 174 4.83 -7.35 -18.50
CA LYS A 174 4.97 -6.71 -19.81
C LYS A 174 5.74 -5.39 -19.64
N HIS A 175 6.66 -5.10 -20.56
CA HIS A 175 7.57 -3.94 -20.58
C HIS A 175 7.00 -2.57 -20.10
N PRO A 176 5.75 -2.16 -20.39
CA PRO A 176 5.17 -0.91 -19.87
C PRO A 176 4.87 -0.90 -18.36
N THR A 177 4.55 -2.05 -17.78
CA THR A 177 4.13 -2.19 -16.37
C THR A 177 5.30 -1.99 -15.40
N LYS A 178 6.47 -2.49 -15.80
CA LYS A 178 7.73 -2.40 -15.04
C LYS A 178 8.16 -0.94 -14.80
N GLY A 179 8.05 -0.10 -15.82
CA GLY A 179 8.43 1.32 -15.72
C GLY A 179 7.49 2.11 -14.82
N TYR A 180 6.20 1.76 -14.84
CA TYR A 180 5.17 2.40 -14.04
C TYR A 180 5.27 2.01 -12.54
N SER A 181 5.44 0.71 -12.25
CA SER A 181 5.65 0.22 -10.87
C SER A 181 6.94 0.78 -10.26
N MET A 182 8.02 0.81 -11.04
CA MET A 182 9.30 1.39 -10.60
C MET A 182 9.20 2.91 -10.38
N GLY A 183 8.39 3.62 -11.17
CA GLY A 183 8.12 5.05 -10.99
C GLY A 183 7.32 5.37 -9.73
N ILE A 184 6.37 4.52 -9.33
CA ILE A 184 5.56 4.70 -8.10
C ILE A 184 6.39 4.47 -6.84
N PHE A 185 7.30 3.48 -6.85
CA PHE A 185 8.09 3.13 -5.67
C PHE A 185 9.39 3.93 -5.51
N LEU A 186 9.89 4.57 -6.58
CA LEU A 186 11.05 5.48 -6.54
C LEU A 186 10.66 6.97 -6.56
N GLY A 187 9.36 7.28 -6.59
CA GLY A 187 8.83 8.65 -6.47
C GLY A 187 9.14 9.30 -5.14
#